data_AF-A0A959X5U3-F1
#
_entry.id   AF-A0A959X5U3-F1
#
_cell.length_a   1.000
_cell.length_b   1.000
_cell.length_c   1.000
_cell.angle_alpha   90.00
_cell.angle_beta   90.00
_cell.angle_gamma   90.00
#
_symmetry.space_group_name_H-M   'P 1'
#
loop_
_entity.id
_entity.type
_entity.pdbx_description
1 polymer ?
#
loop_
_entity_poly.entity_id
_entity_poly.type
_entity_poly.pdbx_seq_one_letter_code
_entity_poly.pdbx_strand_id
1 'polypeptide(L)' 'MLRSLPEAHAEVLLLAFWCDLSGVEAARALGIREGAFRARLLRARKAFLTAYDSQAGPAPEASEGVMAWIALSD' A
#
# COMPACT_ATOMS: atom_id res chain seq x y z
N MET A 1 -4.07 6.25 -10.88
CA MET A 1 -3.27 5.39 -9.97
C MET A 1 -4.11 4.58 -8.97
N LEU A 2 -4.73 5.15 -7.93
CA LEU A 2 -5.50 4.30 -6.98
C LEU A 2 -6.72 3.63 -7.64
N ARG A 3 -7.43 4.37 -8.50
CA ARG A 3 -8.60 3.89 -9.28
C ARG A 3 -8.28 2.79 -10.30
N SER A 4 -7.00 2.58 -10.64
CA SER A 4 -6.57 1.53 -11.57
C SER A 4 -6.19 0.23 -10.86
N LEU A 5 -6.22 0.20 -9.52
CA LEU A 5 -5.97 -1.01 -8.75
C LEU A 5 -7.27 -1.82 -8.59
N PRO A 6 -7.17 -3.15 -8.45
CA PRO A 6 -8.28 -3.95 -7.95
C PRO A 6 -8.81 -3.36 -6.64
N GLU A 7 -10.12 -3.32 -6.47
CA GLU A 7 -10.79 -2.73 -5.30
C GLU A 7 -10.25 -3.29 -3.98
N ALA A 8 -10.06 -4.61 -3.94
CA ALA A 8 -9.49 -5.33 -2.80
C ALA A 8 -8.05 -4.91 -2.43
N HIS A 9 -7.30 -4.25 -3.33
CA HIS A 9 -5.99 -3.65 -3.06
C HIS A 9 -6.10 -2.17 -2.67
N ALA A 10 -6.98 -1.41 -3.32
CA ALA A 10 -7.22 0.00 -2.98
C ALA A 10 -7.74 0.16 -1.55
N GLU A 11 -8.68 -0.70 -1.15
CA GLU A 11 -9.30 -0.71 0.19
C GLU A 11 -8.26 -0.86 1.32
N VAL A 12 -7.32 -1.79 1.17
CA VAL A 12 -6.26 -2.04 2.18
C VAL A 12 -5.32 -0.85 2.33
N LEU A 13 -5.04 -0.15 1.21
CA LEU A 13 -4.21 1.05 1.22
C LEU A 13 -4.93 2.22 1.88
N LEU A 14 -6.23 2.40 1.61
CA LEU A 14 -7.03 3.45 2.23
C LEU A 14 -7.09 3.29 3.75
N LEU A 15 -7.36 2.07 4.25
CA LEU A 15 -7.40 1.84 5.69
C LEU A 15 -6.05 2.12 6.38
N ALA A 16 -4.94 1.74 5.76
CA ALA A 16 -3.61 1.88 6.36
C ALA A 16 -3.05 3.31 6.29
N PHE A 17 -3.34 4.06 5.22
CA PHE A 17 -2.67 5.33 4.95
C PHE A 17 -3.58 6.55 4.93
N TRP A 18 -4.89 6.35 4.74
CA TRP A 18 -5.87 7.45 4.79
C TRP A 18 -6.61 7.47 6.13
N CYS A 19 -6.85 6.29 6.71
CA CYS A 19 -7.50 6.15 8.01
C CYS A 19 -6.51 5.93 9.16
N ASP A 20 -5.20 5.83 8.87
CA ASP A 20 -4.12 5.56 9.84
C ASP A 20 -4.40 4.36 10.77
N LEU A 21 -5.14 3.36 10.29
CA LEU A 21 -5.44 2.18 11.10
C LEU A 21 -4.21 1.28 11.22
N SER A 22 -3.97 0.76 12.42
CA SER A 22 -3.02 -0.33 12.62
C SER A 22 -3.46 -1.60 11.87
N GLY A 23 -2.53 -2.53 11.66
CA GLY A 23 -2.82 -3.80 10.99
C GLY A 23 -3.95 -4.59 11.66
N VAL A 24 -4.07 -4.50 12.99
CA VAL A 24 -5.13 -5.16 13.77
C VAL A 24 -6.48 -4.48 13.54
N GLU A 25 -6.53 -3.15 13.62
CA GLU A 25 -7.77 -2.37 13.43
C GLU A 25 -8.30 -2.51 12.01
N ALA A 26 -7.42 -2.42 11.02
CA ALA A 26 -7.79 -2.57 9.63
C ALA A 26 -8.23 -4.01 9.30
N ALA A 27 -7.58 -5.03 9.88
CA ALA A 27 -8.03 -6.42 9.75
C ALA A 27 -9.41 -6.64 10.37
N ARG A 28 -9.68 -6.04 11.54
CA ARG A 28 -11.00 -6.08 12.18
C ARG A 28 -12.06 -5.40 11.32
N ALA A 29 -11.77 -4.22 10.74
CA ALA A 29 -12.68 -3.51 9.86
C ALA A 29 -13.08 -4.35 8.63
N LEU A 30 -12.16 -5.16 8.11
CA LEU A 30 -12.40 -6.05 6.96
C LEU A 30 -12.92 -7.45 7.34
N GLY A 31 -13.07 -7.76 8.63
CA GLY A 31 -13.49 -9.09 9.08
C GLY A 31 -12.50 -10.22 8.76
N ILE A 32 -11.20 -9.91 8.67
CA ILE A 32 -10.14 -10.87 8.34
C ILE A 32 -9.11 -11.02 9.46
N ARG A 33 -8.28 -12.06 9.38
CA ARG A 33 -7.12 -12.22 10.27
C ARG A 33 -6.05 -11.17 9.95
N GLU A 34 -5.34 -10.69 10.97
CA GLU A 34 -4.27 -9.71 10.81
C GLU A 34 -3.18 -10.15 9.81
N GLY A 35 -2.75 -11.42 9.85
CA GLY A 35 -1.79 -11.95 8.89
C GLY A 35 -2.29 -11.88 7.43
N ALA A 36 -3.60 -12.07 7.21
CA ALA A 36 -4.20 -11.93 5.89
C ALA A 36 -4.23 -10.46 5.43
N PHE A 37 -4.50 -9.53 6.35
CA PHE A 37 -4.39 -8.10 6.08
C PHE A 37 -2.98 -7.70 5.67
N ARG A 38 -1.95 -8.10 6.44
CA ARG A 38 -0.53 -7.81 6.13
C ARG A 38 -0.14 -8.33 4.74
N ALA A 39 -0.54 -9.56 4.40
CA ALA A 39 -0.28 -10.13 3.08
C ALA A 39 -1.00 -9.38 1.94
N ARG A 40 -2.25 -8.95 2.15
CA ARG A 40 -2.99 -8.12 1.19
C ARG A 40 -2.35 -6.75 1.03
N LEU A 41 -1.94 -6.11 2.12
CA LEU A 41 -1.29 -4.80 2.10
C LEU A 41 0.05 -4.83 1.35
N LEU A 42 0.86 -5.88 1.56
CA LEU A 42 2.12 -6.05 0.82
C LEU A 42 1.88 -6.16 -0.70
N ARG A 43 0.89 -6.97 -1.11
CA ARG A 43 0.51 -7.09 -2.52
C ARG A 43 -0.04 -5.79 -3.09
N ALA A 44 -0.87 -5.10 -2.32
CA ALA A 44 -1.43 -3.81 -2.71
C ALA A 44 -0.34 -2.76 -2.91
N ARG A 45 0.68 -2.70 -2.03
CA ARG A 45 1.85 -1.82 -2.20
C ARG A 45 2.61 -2.11 -3.49
N LYS A 46 2.89 -3.39 -3.77
CA LYS A 46 3.57 -3.78 -5.02
C LYS A 46 2.76 -3.38 -6.26
N ALA A 47 1.46 -3.67 -6.26
CA ALA A 47 0.58 -3.30 -7.37
C ALA A 47 0.48 -1.78 -7.54
N PHE A 48 0.44 -1.03 -6.44
CA PHE A 48 0.45 0.43 -6.46
C PHE A 48 1.74 0.96 -7.08
N LEU A 49 2.91 0.48 -6.65
CA LEU A 49 4.20 0.89 -7.21
C LEU A 49 4.28 0.60 -8.71
N THR A 50 3.93 -0.61 -9.16
CA THR A 50 3.90 -0.94 -10.58
C THR A 50 2.96 -0.01 -11.37
N ALA A 51 1.76 0.26 -10.84
CA ALA A 51 0.80 1.16 -11.48
C ALA A 51 1.23 2.63 -11.44
N TYR A 52 2.00 3.02 -10.42
CA TYR A 52 2.59 4.34 -10.25
C TYR A 52 3.69 4.55 -11.30
N ASP A 53 4.65 3.63 -11.38
CA ASP A 53 5.76 3.68 -12.35
C ASP A 53 5.24 3.68 -13.79
N SER A 54 4.19 2.89 -14.07
CA SER A 54 3.57 2.83 -15.40
C SER A 54 2.84 4.12 -15.80
N GLN A 55 2.37 4.93 -14.84
CA GLN A 55 1.62 6.18 -15.09
C GLN A 55 2.49 7.44 -14.93
N ALA A 56 3.57 7.38 -14.16
CA ALA A 56 4.42 8.54 -13.88
C ALA A 56 5.43 8.83 -14.99
N GLY A 57 5.75 7.85 -15.87
CA GLY A 57 7.04 7.87 -16.57
C GLY A 57 8.19 7.78 -15.55
N PRO A 58 9.47 7.69 -15.97
CA PRO A 58 10.57 7.62 -15.01
C PRO A 58 10.67 8.95 -14.26
N ALA A 59 10.07 9.01 -13.07
CA ALA A 59 10.27 10.08 -12.11
C ALA A 59 11.34 9.61 -11.12
N PRO A 60 12.63 9.95 -11.33
CA PRO A 60 13.75 9.43 -10.54
C PRO A 60 13.65 9.77 -9.05
N GLU A 61 12.86 10.78 -8.70
CA GLU A 61 12.83 11.45 -7.40
C GLU A 61 11.91 10.75 -6.39
N ALA A 62 10.85 10.09 -6.87
CA ALA A 62 9.89 9.39 -6.01
C ALA A 62 10.41 8.01 -5.55
N SER A 63 11.20 7.33 -6.40
CA SER A 63 11.75 6.00 -6.09
C SER A 63 12.82 6.09 -4.99
N GLU A 64 13.63 7.15 -5.00
CA GLU A 64 14.67 7.40 -3.99
C GLU A 64 14.07 7.74 -2.62
N GLY A 65 13.01 8.57 -2.58
CA GLY A 65 12.32 8.93 -1.34
C GLY A 65 11.60 7.76 -0.67
N VAL A 66 10.97 6.87 -1.45
CA VAL A 66 10.29 5.68 -0.92
C VAL A 66 11.29 4.67 -0.36
N MET A 67 12.42 4.46 -1.05
CA MET A 67 13.47 3.54 -0.59
C MET A 67 14.19 4.08 0.67
N ALA A 68 14.40 5.40 0.75
CA ALA A 68 14.95 6.04 1.94
C ALA A 68 14.02 5.89 3.15
N TRP A 69 12.70 6.04 2.97
CA TRP A 69 11.73 5.90 4.06
C TRP A 69 11.61 4.45 4.57
N ILE A 70 11.74 3.46 3.69
CA ILE A 70 11.79 2.04 4.07
C ILE A 70 13.06 1.73 4.86
N ALA A 71 14.22 2.27 4.47
CA ALA A 71 15.50 2.04 5.13
C ALA A 71 15.62 2.69 6.53
N LEU A 72 14.81 3.71 6.81
CA LEU A 72 14.74 4.40 8.11
C LEU A 72 13.75 3.78 9.09
N SER A 73 12.99 2.77 8.65
CA SER A 73 11.93 2.14 9.45
C SER A 73 12.32 0.75 10.02
N ASP A 74 13.59 0.35 9.90
CA ASP A 74 14.23 -0.81 10.56
C ASP A 74 15.05 -0.35 11.78
#